data_AF-A0A9R0V069-F1
#
_entry.id   AF-A0A9R0V069-F1
#
_cell.length_a   1.000
_cell.length_b   1.000
_cell.length_c   1.000
_cell.angle_alpha   90.00
_cell.angle_beta   90.00
_cell.angle_gamma   90.00
#
_symmetry.space_group_name_H-M   'P 1'
#
loop_
_entity.id
_entity.type
_entity.pdbx_description
1 polymer ?
#
loop_
_entity_poly.entity_id
_entity_poly.type
_entity_poly.pdbx_seq_one_letter_code
_entity_poly.pdbx_strand_id
1 'polypeptide(L)'
;MPGPKRVLMWDRLRNWLKTAKSVCPSDEAKEFRLDSLEKEINALESEFSGEDQCIGFCHNDLQYGNIMIDEETKALTIIVSYCNQAYV
;
A
#
# COMPACT_ATOMS: atom_id res chain seq x y z
N MET A 1 -8.70 0.05 -17.16
CA MET A 1 -8.52 1.50 -17.00
C MET A 1 -7.46 1.95 -18.00
N PRO A 2 -7.77 2.78 -19.00
CA PRO A 2 -6.78 3.22 -19.98
C PRO A 2 -5.76 4.15 -19.30
N GLY A 3 -4.48 3.83 -19.43
CA GLY A 3 -3.38 4.59 -18.83
C GLY A 3 -2.15 3.70 -18.57
N PRO A 4 -0.96 4.30 -18.39
CA PRO A 4 0.23 3.55 -18.02
C PRO A 4 -0.01 2.72 -16.74
N LYS A 5 0.48 1.49 -16.71
CA LYS A 5 0.49 0.66 -15.51
C LYS A 5 1.64 1.14 -14.62
N ARG A 6 1.32 1.69 -13.45
CA ARG A 6 2.26 2.18 -12.45
C ARG A 6 1.79 1.78 -11.06
N VAL A 7 2.62 1.02 -10.35
CA VAL A 7 2.36 0.69 -8.95
C VAL A 7 2.65 1.90 -8.07
N LEU A 8 1.61 2.46 -7.43
CA LEU A 8 1.73 3.67 -6.59
C LEU A 8 2.16 3.37 -5.15
N MET A 9 2.22 2.09 -4.77
CA MET A 9 2.56 1.66 -3.41
C MET A 9 3.95 2.13 -2.98
N TRP A 10 4.95 2.01 -3.86
CA TRP A 10 6.34 2.34 -3.54
C TRP A 10 6.56 3.84 -3.29
N ASP A 11 5.99 4.69 -4.16
CA ASP A 11 6.01 6.15 -3.98
C ASP A 11 5.34 6.55 -2.66
N ARG A 12 4.24 5.89 -2.31
CA ARG A 12 3.50 6.14 -1.08
C ARG A 12 4.31 5.76 0.16
N LEU A 13 4.92 4.57 0.19
CA LEU A 13 5.75 4.13 1.30
C LEU A 13 6.93 5.08 1.55
N ARG A 14 7.61 5.53 0.49
CA ARG A 14 8.70 6.51 0.60
C ARG A 14 8.23 7.88 1.09
N ASN A 15 7.08 8.35 0.61
CA ASN A 15 6.49 9.61 1.09
C ASN A 15 6.10 9.53 2.57
N TRP A 16 5.53 8.41 3.01
CA TRP A 16 5.22 8.16 4.42
C TRP A 16 6.48 8.07 5.27
N LEU A 17 7.52 7.37 4.82
CA LEU A 17 8.80 7.30 5.52
C LEU A 17 9.42 8.69 5.69
N LYS A 18 9.46 9.49 4.62
CA LYS A 18 9.93 10.89 4.68
C LYS A 18 9.14 11.71 5.70
N THR A 19 7.81 11.56 5.70
CA THR A 19 6.93 12.26 6.64
C THR A 19 7.19 11.80 8.08
N ALA A 20 7.28 10.49 8.31
CA ALA A 20 7.58 9.91 9.62
C ALA A 20 8.91 10.45 10.17
N LYS A 21 9.99 10.45 9.38
CA LYS A 21 11.28 11.02 9.78
C LYS A 21 11.21 12.52 10.10
N SER A 22 10.29 13.27 9.48
CA SER A 22 10.14 14.71 9.73
C SER A 22 9.35 15.06 11.00
N VAL A 23 8.52 14.14 11.49
CA VAL A 23 7.64 14.37 12.65
C VAL A 23 8.01 13.55 13.89
N CYS A 24 8.81 12.48 13.72
CA CYS A 24 9.21 11.59 14.79
C CYS A 24 10.41 12.16 15.56
N PRO A 25 10.39 12.15 16.92
CA PRO A 25 11.56 12.45 17.74
C PRO A 25 12.76 11.56 17.38
N SER A 26 13.98 12.07 17.56
CA SER A 26 15.22 11.32 17.23
C SER A 26 15.31 9.96 17.93
N ASP A 27 14.81 9.90 19.15
CA ASP A 27 14.97 8.77 20.06
C ASP A 27 14.06 7.63 19.60
N GLU A 28 12.80 7.95 19.29
CA GLU A 28 11.82 7.05 18.69
C GLU A 28 12.24 6.64 17.27
N ALA A 29 12.71 7.57 16.44
CA ALA A 29 13.15 7.26 15.08
C ALA A 29 14.29 6.24 15.06
N LYS A 30 15.18 6.29 16.07
CA LYS A 30 16.25 5.34 16.27
C LYS A 30 15.72 4.01 16.84
N GLU A 31 14.81 4.04 17.80
CA GLU A 31 14.16 2.85 18.36
C GLU A 31 13.43 2.04 17.29
N PHE A 32 12.63 2.71 16.44
CA PHE A 32 11.91 2.10 15.33
C PHE A 32 12.77 1.90 14.07
N ARG A 33 14.04 2.31 14.10
CA ARG A 33 15.01 2.18 12.99
C ARG A 33 14.48 2.75 11.67
N LEU A 34 13.86 3.93 11.70
CA LEU A 34 13.32 4.56 10.48
C LEU A 34 14.41 4.75 9.40
N ASP A 35 15.68 4.83 9.78
CA ASP A 35 16.80 4.90 8.84
C ASP A 35 17.06 3.62 8.04
N SER A 36 16.65 2.44 8.51
CA SER A 36 16.78 1.19 7.74
C SER A 36 15.63 0.97 6.76
N LEU A 37 14.47 1.58 7.00
CA LEU A 37 13.24 1.31 6.22
C LEU A 37 13.37 1.63 4.72
N GLU A 38 14.17 2.61 4.32
CA GLU A 38 14.40 2.89 2.88
C GLU A 38 15.07 1.69 2.20
N LYS A 39 16.03 1.05 2.89
CA LYS A 39 16.69 -0.16 2.38
C LYS A 39 15.72 -1.34 2.30
N GLU A 40 14.84 -1.48 3.29
CA GLU A 40 13.82 -2.53 3.33
C GLU A 40 12.78 -2.34 2.21
N ILE A 41 12.33 -1.11 1.97
CA ILE A 41 11.44 -0.76 0.84
C ILE A 41 12.11 -1.10 -0.50
N ASN A 42 13.37 -0.72 -0.69
CA ASN A 42 14.11 -1.04 -1.92
C ASN A 42 14.27 -2.55 -2.14
N ALA A 43 14.51 -3.32 -1.08
CA ALA A 43 14.62 -4.78 -1.16
C ALA A 43 13.27 -5.39 -1.59
N LEU A 44 12.18 -4.99 -0.94
CA LEU A 44 10.84 -5.45 -1.31
C LEU A 44 10.48 -5.05 -2.74
N GLU A 45 10.70 -3.80 -3.14
CA GLU A 45 10.41 -3.37 -4.51
C GLU A 45 11.17 -4.20 -5.54
N SER A 46 12.44 -4.51 -5.29
CA SER A 46 13.22 -5.38 -6.17
C SER A 46 12.69 -6.82 -6.25
N GLU A 47 12.21 -7.38 -5.13
CA GLU A 47 11.64 -8.73 -5.11
C GLU A 47 10.30 -8.82 -5.86
N PHE A 48 9.50 -7.75 -5.80
CA PHE A 48 8.16 -7.70 -6.40
C PHE A 48 8.13 -7.07 -7.81
N SER A 49 9.19 -6.44 -8.32
CA SER A 49 9.19 -5.78 -9.65
C SER A 49 9.57 -6.69 -10.83
N GLY A 50 9.41 -8.02 -10.71
CA GLY A 50 9.76 -8.99 -11.76
C GLY A 50 8.89 -8.90 -13.03
N GLU A 51 9.38 -9.50 -14.13
CA GLU A 51 8.77 -9.42 -15.47
C GLU A 51 7.36 -10.05 -15.57
N ASP A 52 7.03 -11.00 -14.69
CA ASP A 52 5.75 -11.75 -14.72
C ASP A 52 4.64 -11.14 -13.86
N GLN A 53 4.85 -9.93 -13.32
CA GLN A 53 3.91 -9.32 -12.37
C GLN A 53 2.71 -8.67 -13.09
N CYS A 54 1.51 -9.12 -12.74
CA CYS A 54 0.27 -8.54 -13.25
C CYS A 54 -0.10 -7.29 -12.45
N ILE A 55 -0.19 -6.14 -13.12
CA ILE A 55 -0.72 -4.92 -12.50
C ILE A 55 -2.23 -4.81 -12.78
N GLY A 56 -3.00 -4.72 -11.71
CA GLY A 56 -4.46 -4.58 -11.72
C GLY A 56 -4.90 -3.43 -10.81
N PHE A 57 -6.22 -3.19 -10.79
CA PHE A 57 -6.82 -2.14 -9.96
C PHE A 57 -7.23 -2.74 -8.61
N CYS A 58 -6.58 -2.28 -7.55
CA CYS A 58 -6.72 -2.83 -6.21
C CYS A 58 -7.36 -1.82 -5.27
N HIS A 59 -8.16 -2.35 -4.34
CA HIS A 59 -8.75 -1.59 -3.24
C HIS A 59 -7.71 -1.23 -2.18
N ASN A 60 -6.71 -2.09 -1.96
CA ASN A 60 -5.63 -1.93 -0.97
C ASN A 60 -6.08 -1.77 0.49
N ASP A 61 -7.36 -1.98 0.78
CA ASP A 61 -7.94 -1.81 2.12
C ASP A 61 -9.18 -2.69 2.30
N LEU A 62 -9.07 -3.99 1.96
CA LEU A 62 -10.16 -4.97 2.12
C LEU A 62 -10.26 -5.49 3.56
N GLN A 63 -10.24 -4.59 4.52
CA GLN A 63 -10.57 -4.90 5.92
C GLN A 63 -12.09 -5.11 6.08
N TYR A 64 -12.51 -5.81 7.15
CA TYR A 64 -13.92 -6.14 7.39
C TYR A 64 -14.83 -4.91 7.41
N GLY A 65 -14.34 -3.76 7.89
CA GLY A 65 -15.11 -2.50 7.92
C GLY A 65 -15.49 -1.96 6.54
N ASN A 66 -14.79 -2.40 5.48
CA ASN A 66 -15.07 -2.02 4.09
C ASN A 66 -15.82 -3.12 3.33
N ILE A 67 -16.23 -4.19 4.00
CA ILE A 67 -17.02 -5.28 3.43
C ILE A 67 -18.36 -5.32 4.14
N MET A 68 -19.42 -4.95 3.43
CA MET A 68 -20.78 -5.01 3.94
C MET A 68 -21.46 -6.27 3.40
N ILE A 69 -22.14 -7.01 4.28
CA ILE A 69 -22.99 -8.14 3.91
C ILE A 69 -24.41 -7.73 4.23
N ASP A 70 -25.27 -7.72 3.21
CA ASP A 70 -26.70 -7.55 3.40
C ASP A 70 -27.29 -8.78 4.08
N GLU A 71 -27.98 -8.62 5.21
CA GLU A 71 -28.40 -9.75 6.04
C GLU A 71 -29.53 -10.57 5.40
N GLU A 72 -30.39 -9.96 4.59
CA GLU A 72 -31.55 -10.59 3.97
C GLU A 72 -31.17 -11.31 2.68
N THR A 73 -30.46 -10.61 1.80
CA THR A 73 -30.09 -11.09 0.46
C THR A 73 -28.75 -11.82 0.42
N LYS A 74 -27.93 -11.68 1.48
CA LYS A 74 -26.53 -12.14 1.53
C LYS A 74 -25.62 -11.50 0.48
N ALA A 75 -26.02 -10.36 -0.08
CA ALA A 75 -25.21 -9.62 -1.04
C ALA A 75 -23.96 -9.05 -0.36
N LEU A 76 -22.80 -9.21 -1.01
CA LEU A 76 -21.53 -8.61 -0.61
C LEU A 76 -21.32 -7.29 -1.34
N THR A 77 -21.08 -6.23 -0.57
CA THR A 77 -20.75 -4.90 -1.08
C THR A 77 -19.38 -4.48 -0.57
N ILE A 78 -18.52 -4.00 -1.48
CA ILE A 78 -17.20 -3.47 -1.13
C ILE A 78 -17.29 -1.94 -1.14
N ILE A 79 -16.95 -1.31 -0.01
CA ILE A 79 -16.98 0.14 0.17
C ILE A 79 -15.63 0.74 -0.20
N VAL A 80 -15.58 1.49 -1.29
CA VAL A 80 -14.33 2.03 -1.84
C VAL A 80 -14.10 3.47 -1.38
N SER A 81 -13.02 3.70 -0.62
CA SER A 81 -12.52 5.04 -0.27
C SER A 81 -11.25 5.43 -1.05
N TYR A 82 -10.44 4.45 -1.42
CA TYR A 82 -9.20 4.62 -2.14
C TYR A 82 -8.90 3.38 -2.99
N CYS A 83 -8.53 3.56 -4.25
CA CYS A 83 -8.05 2.49 -5.11
C CYS A 83 -6.85 2.97 -5.94
N ASN A 84 -5.93 2.07 -6.24
CA ASN A 84 -4.84 2.34 -7.16
C ASN A 84 -4.39 1.07 -7.89
N GLN A 85 -3.43 1.25 -8.79
CA GLN A 85 -2.76 0.13 -9.43
C GLN A 85 -1.75 -0.50 -8.46
N ALA A 86 -1.85 -1.83 -8.31
CA ALA A 86 -0.92 -2.64 -7.53
C ALA A 86 -0.67 -3.98 -8.25
N TYR A 87 0.34 -4.71 -7.79
CA TYR A 87 0.58 -6.07 -8.20
C TYR A 87 -0.57 -7.00 -7.74
N VAL A 88 -0.96 -7.96 -8.59
CA VAL A 88 -2.07 -8.91 -8.40
C VAL A 88 -1.62 -10.31 -8.76
#